data_AF-A0A1X0RJA2-F1
#
_entry.id   AF-A0A1X0RJA2-F1
#
_cell.length_a   1.000
_cell.length_b   1.000
_cell.length_c   1.000
_cell.angle_alpha   90.00
_cell.angle_beta   90.00
_cell.angle_gamma   90.00
#
_symmetry.space_group_name_H-M   'P 1'
#
loop_
_entity.id
_entity.type
_entity.pdbx_description
1 polymer ?
#
loop_
_entity_poly.entity_id
_entity_poly.type
_entity_poly.pdbx_seq_one_letter_code
_entity_poly.pdbx_strand_id
1 'polypeptide(L)'
;MNYQEFQSKYSSLSVKNGQPGYELLPQQHLIITNNTTVAMTAEPTKELEDTLFHIYFAFVHPAYPLLFKQCILDIHSKDKYLLSHSLRYAIMSLSSIYHNNEYSMSFYQLAKDHINIASPELLSIRLDTVQTLLLLYKYTEISFITPDVRYLEIANVILKQLNSSLMFQQQEMINRARWILFASVGLSNLSDPGFNKLYSEIDLPTHLPQPLKEEHNEDAFWNKFSQVLNLSVLYSHTIQSIIAGASDIDIHQFISMRQHWYDSLNPSVQSALVCENGQVIDILPLYNAIIYDMLYLLLLLHQQHQVKRGITIETAYRLQRMIYKWVTHTQFISAIQSKRMAVFGLLLCLQVYIIANIFDCIENIRLVMKHIQYIDPKIDQQLNELTRQLTIGRIRTPNSPLEEDYFSLIPMHSTCSSPSLSTPLFVNQNTSPLAKDELDILLQEQLQQLQIKPVCYLNSNNNVNKS
;
A
#
# COMPACT_ATOMS: atom_id res chain seq x y z
N MET A 1 -25.14 -15.67 19.16
CA MET A 1 -24.65 -14.42 19.78
C MET A 1 -25.23 -13.27 18.97
N ASN A 2 -25.93 -12.32 19.61
CA ASN A 2 -26.45 -11.15 18.90
C ASN A 2 -25.29 -10.20 18.52
N TYR A 3 -25.37 -9.46 17.41
CA TYR A 3 -24.32 -8.52 17.01
C TYR A 3 -24.07 -7.42 18.06
N GLN A 4 -25.10 -6.95 18.76
CA GLN A 4 -24.93 -6.00 19.86
C GLN A 4 -24.10 -6.58 21.03
N GLU A 5 -24.31 -7.85 21.34
CA GLU A 5 -23.54 -8.59 22.35
C GLU A 5 -22.09 -8.81 21.89
N PHE A 6 -21.89 -9.09 20.59
CA PHE A 6 -20.57 -9.16 20.00
C PHE A 6 -19.82 -7.83 20.09
N GLN A 7 -20.47 -6.72 19.74
CA GLN A 7 -19.85 -5.39 19.78
C GLN A 7 -19.47 -4.92 21.19
N SER A 8 -20.21 -5.33 22.22
CA SER A 8 -19.91 -4.98 23.60
C SER A 8 -18.77 -5.83 24.17
N LYS A 9 -18.75 -7.12 23.84
CA LYS A 9 -17.78 -8.09 24.37
C LYS A 9 -16.46 -8.12 23.61
N TYR A 10 -16.49 -7.89 22.30
CA TYR A 10 -15.35 -7.97 21.38
C TYR A 10 -15.17 -6.65 20.62
N SER A 11 -15.04 -5.56 21.37
CA SER A 11 -14.99 -4.20 20.80
C SER A 11 -13.86 -4.00 19.79
N SER A 12 -12.70 -4.64 19.97
CA SER A 12 -11.56 -4.54 19.06
C SER A 12 -11.78 -5.27 17.72
N LEU A 13 -12.66 -6.28 17.72
CA LEU A 13 -13.04 -7.03 16.50
C LEU A 13 -14.22 -6.41 15.75
N SER A 14 -14.96 -5.50 16.39
CA SER A 14 -16.13 -4.86 15.78
C SER A 14 -15.74 -3.74 14.84
N VAL A 15 -16.53 -3.50 13.79
CA VAL A 15 -16.44 -2.27 12.99
C VAL A 15 -17.51 -1.29 13.49
N LYS A 16 -17.10 -0.05 13.72
CA LYS A 16 -17.97 1.05 14.18
C LYS A 16 -17.66 2.30 13.36
N ASN A 17 -18.69 2.99 12.88
CA ASN A 17 -18.57 4.21 12.08
C ASN A 17 -17.62 4.04 10.87
N GLY A 18 -17.68 2.88 10.21
CA GLY A 18 -16.83 2.57 9.06
C GLY A 18 -15.36 2.29 9.41
N GLN A 19 -14.99 2.20 10.69
CA GLN A 19 -13.61 1.96 11.12
C GLN A 19 -13.50 0.73 12.03
N PRO A 20 -12.36 0.03 12.01
CA PRO A 20 -12.14 -1.12 12.87
C PRO A 20 -11.94 -0.70 14.33
N GLY A 21 -12.56 -1.43 15.25
CA GLY A 21 -12.64 -1.06 16.66
C GLY A 21 -11.32 -1.10 17.42
N TYR A 22 -10.31 -1.85 16.94
CA TYR A 22 -8.96 -1.86 17.53
C TYR A 22 -8.24 -0.50 17.37
N GLU A 23 -8.68 0.33 16.42
CA GLU A 23 -8.10 1.66 16.16
C GLU A 23 -8.82 2.78 16.92
N LEU A 24 -10.00 2.51 17.49
CA LEU A 24 -10.81 3.46 18.26
C LEU A 24 -10.47 3.45 19.76
N LEU A 25 -9.66 2.49 20.21
CA LEU A 25 -9.23 2.37 21.59
C LEU A 25 -7.88 3.09 21.77
N PRO A 26 -7.63 3.75 22.91
CA PRO A 26 -6.32 4.35 23.19
C PRO A 26 -5.23 3.28 23.07
N GLN A 27 -4.41 3.38 22.04
CA GLN A 27 -3.28 2.48 21.82
C GLN A 27 -2.11 2.97 22.67
N GLN A 28 -1.51 2.07 23.44
CA GLN A 28 -0.20 2.32 24.02
C GLN A 28 0.84 2.16 22.90
N HIS A 29 1.71 3.17 22.72
CA HIS A 29 2.83 3.08 21.79
C HIS A 29 3.81 1.99 22.25
N LEU A 30 3.59 0.76 21.78
CA LEU A 30 4.54 -0.33 21.93
C LEU A 30 5.46 -0.29 20.71
N ILE A 31 6.63 0.31 20.90
CA ILE A 31 7.77 0.10 20.01
C ILE A 31 8.27 -1.31 20.27
N ILE A 32 7.84 -2.28 19.46
CA ILE A 32 8.35 -3.65 19.58
C ILE A 32 9.54 -3.81 18.64
N THR A 33 10.74 -3.65 19.19
CA THR A 33 12.01 -4.05 18.56
C THR A 33 12.35 -5.47 18.98
N ASN A 34 11.67 -6.48 18.43
CA ASN A 34 12.07 -7.88 18.60
C ASN A 34 13.05 -8.35 17.51
N ASN A 35 13.93 -7.46 17.06
CA ASN A 35 15.02 -7.81 16.16
C ASN A 35 16.33 -7.58 16.91
N THR A 36 17.19 -8.59 16.91
CA THR A 36 18.59 -8.47 17.33
C THR A 36 19.24 -7.44 16.41
N THR A 37 19.30 -6.18 16.84
CA THR A 37 19.83 -5.09 16.02
C THR A 37 21.35 -5.23 15.94
N VAL A 38 21.85 -5.61 14.76
CA VAL A 38 23.28 -5.48 14.48
C VAL A 38 23.55 -4.01 14.24
N ALA A 39 24.23 -3.37 15.20
CA ALA A 39 24.61 -1.97 15.07
C ALA A 39 25.55 -1.81 13.85
N MET A 40 25.07 -1.12 12.82
CA MET A 40 25.95 -0.71 11.72
C MET A 40 26.63 0.60 12.10
N THR A 41 27.94 0.54 12.31
CA THR A 41 28.81 1.70 12.59
C THR A 41 29.64 2.11 11.37
N ALA A 42 29.57 1.35 10.27
CA ALA A 42 30.29 1.57 9.02
C ALA A 42 29.33 1.60 7.82
N GLU A 43 29.74 2.26 6.73
CA GLU A 43 29.01 2.23 5.46
C GLU A 43 28.86 0.79 4.94
N PRO A 44 27.72 0.44 4.33
CA PRO A 44 27.53 -0.87 3.71
C PRO A 44 28.53 -1.10 2.58
N THR A 45 28.88 -2.37 2.34
CA THR A 45 29.67 -2.74 1.17
C THR A 45 28.90 -2.39 -0.10
N LYS A 46 29.63 -2.04 -1.17
CA LYS A 46 29.01 -1.72 -2.46
C LYS A 46 28.13 -2.87 -2.96
N GLU A 47 28.58 -4.11 -2.81
CA GLU A 47 27.84 -5.31 -3.22
C GLU A 47 26.51 -5.46 -2.48
N LEU A 48 26.49 -5.22 -1.16
CA LEU A 48 25.26 -5.24 -0.36
C LEU A 48 24.31 -4.14 -0.80
N GLU A 49 24.82 -2.92 -0.98
CA GLU A 49 24.03 -1.77 -1.39
C GLU A 49 23.40 -1.99 -2.78
N ASP A 50 24.18 -2.43 -3.77
CA ASP A 50 23.70 -2.76 -5.12
C ASP A 50 22.59 -3.82 -5.08
N THR A 51 22.79 -4.88 -4.28
CA THR A 51 21.79 -5.94 -4.08
C THR A 51 20.49 -5.39 -3.50
N LEU A 52 20.58 -4.56 -2.46
CA LEU A 52 19.41 -3.96 -1.81
C LEU A 52 18.66 -3.02 -2.76
N PHE A 53 19.36 -2.24 -3.59
CA PHE A 53 18.71 -1.39 -4.60
C PHE A 53 17.93 -2.22 -5.63
N HIS A 54 18.49 -3.32 -6.11
CA HIS A 54 17.76 -4.22 -7.00
C HIS A 54 16.53 -4.84 -6.33
N ILE A 55 16.64 -5.24 -5.06
CA ILE A 55 15.51 -5.75 -4.27
C ILE A 55 14.41 -4.69 -4.12
N TYR A 56 14.75 -3.43 -3.84
CA TYR A 56 13.78 -2.33 -3.77
C TYR A 56 12.92 -2.27 -5.03
N PHE A 57 13.57 -2.22 -6.20
CA PHE A 57 12.87 -2.06 -7.47
C PHE A 57 12.13 -3.32 -7.93
N ALA A 58 12.49 -4.49 -7.39
CA ALA A 58 11.79 -5.75 -7.68
C ALA A 58 10.58 -5.99 -6.76
N PHE A 59 10.65 -5.57 -5.49
CA PHE A 59 9.65 -5.96 -4.49
C PHE A 59 8.84 -4.80 -3.89
N VAL A 60 9.43 -3.61 -3.75
CA VAL A 60 8.76 -2.45 -3.14
C VAL A 60 8.16 -1.54 -4.18
N HIS A 61 8.98 -1.14 -5.15
CA HIS A 61 8.61 -0.17 -6.18
C HIS A 61 7.34 -0.52 -6.97
N PRO A 62 7.07 -1.79 -7.35
CA PRO A 62 5.89 -2.12 -8.15
C PRO A 62 4.54 -1.76 -7.51
N ALA A 63 4.44 -1.78 -6.17
CA ALA A 63 3.23 -1.37 -5.46
C ALA A 63 3.36 -0.03 -4.71
N TYR A 64 4.56 0.56 -4.73
CA TYR A 64 4.88 1.85 -4.11
C TYR A 64 5.81 2.66 -5.03
N PRO A 65 5.32 3.11 -6.21
CA PRO A 65 6.16 3.68 -7.27
C PRO A 65 6.56 5.13 -7.00
N LEU A 66 7.42 5.33 -6.00
CA LEU A 66 7.82 6.65 -5.52
C LEU A 66 9.08 7.21 -6.20
N LEU A 67 9.93 6.34 -6.74
CA LEU A 67 11.23 6.67 -7.30
C LEU A 67 11.26 6.42 -8.81
N PHE A 68 11.99 7.22 -9.58
CA PHE A 68 12.16 6.93 -11.00
C PHE A 68 13.29 5.91 -11.19
N LYS A 69 12.94 4.64 -11.43
CA LYS A 69 13.87 3.49 -11.40
C LYS A 69 15.12 3.69 -12.25
N GLN A 70 14.95 4.01 -13.52
CA GLN A 70 16.07 4.16 -14.45
C GLN A 70 17.07 5.21 -13.95
N CYS A 71 16.56 6.38 -13.53
CA CYS A 71 17.36 7.47 -13.00
C CYS A 71 18.11 7.08 -11.72
N ILE A 72 17.44 6.46 -10.75
CA ILE A 72 18.09 6.07 -9.49
C ILE A 72 19.18 5.03 -9.72
N LEU A 73 18.92 4.01 -10.54
CA LEU A 73 19.92 2.99 -10.85
C LEU A 73 21.10 3.56 -11.66
N ASP A 74 20.85 4.46 -12.59
CA ASP A 74 21.91 5.11 -13.37
C ASP A 74 22.80 5.99 -12.49
N ILE A 75 22.21 6.83 -11.64
CA ILE A 75 22.95 7.64 -10.66
C ILE A 75 23.77 6.73 -9.75
N HIS A 76 23.12 5.73 -9.15
CA HIS A 76 23.77 4.81 -8.21
C HIS A 76 24.97 4.07 -8.83
N SER A 77 24.84 3.64 -10.09
CA SER A 77 25.90 2.95 -10.81
C SER A 77 27.11 3.84 -11.16
N LYS A 78 26.87 5.13 -11.45
CA LYS A 78 27.90 6.10 -11.85
C LYS A 78 28.60 6.72 -10.64
N ASP A 79 27.82 7.26 -9.72
CA ASP A 79 28.31 7.82 -8.46
C ASP A 79 27.18 7.82 -7.41
N LYS A 80 27.26 6.89 -6.46
CA LYS A 80 26.26 6.75 -5.39
C LYS A 80 26.14 7.97 -4.48
N TYR A 81 27.19 8.80 -4.37
CA TYR A 81 27.18 9.97 -3.48
C TYR A 81 26.32 11.12 -4.01
N LEU A 82 25.84 10.98 -5.24
CA LEU A 82 24.83 11.83 -5.83
C LEU A 82 23.43 11.56 -5.24
N LEU A 83 23.19 10.37 -4.69
CA LEU A 83 21.98 10.16 -3.90
C LEU A 83 22.24 10.63 -2.48
N SER A 84 21.29 11.37 -1.90
CA SER A 84 21.39 11.76 -0.50
C SER A 84 21.50 10.52 0.39
N HIS A 85 22.37 10.59 1.42
CA HIS A 85 22.61 9.47 2.33
C HIS A 85 21.29 8.97 2.95
N SER A 86 20.42 9.90 3.35
CA SER A 86 19.11 9.58 3.90
C SER A 86 18.23 8.79 2.94
N LEU A 87 18.22 9.13 1.64
CA LEU A 87 17.47 8.40 0.62
C LEU A 87 18.04 7.00 0.41
N ARG A 88 19.37 6.87 0.28
CA ARG A 88 20.06 5.58 0.14
C ARG A 88 19.71 4.65 1.30
N TYR A 89 19.82 5.14 2.53
CA TYR A 89 19.50 4.38 3.74
C TYR A 89 18.00 4.04 3.85
N ALA A 90 17.10 4.93 3.41
CA ALA A 90 15.66 4.63 3.39
C ALA A 90 15.29 3.55 2.35
N ILE A 91 15.98 3.49 1.20
CA ILE A 91 15.84 2.41 0.22
C ILE A 91 16.35 1.09 0.83
N MET A 92 17.53 1.12 1.45
CA MET A 92 18.15 -0.06 2.05
C MET A 92 17.35 -0.62 3.23
N SER A 93 16.73 0.23 4.06
CA SER A 93 15.93 -0.20 5.21
C SER A 93 14.72 -1.02 4.79
N LEU A 94 13.98 -0.56 3.78
CA LEU A 94 12.82 -1.28 3.21
C LEU A 94 13.25 -2.56 2.49
N SER A 95 14.34 -2.50 1.71
CA SER A 95 14.82 -3.65 0.93
C SER A 95 15.36 -4.75 1.83
N SER A 96 15.96 -4.38 2.96
CA SER A 96 16.48 -5.35 3.93
C SER A 96 15.40 -6.27 4.46
N ILE A 97 14.13 -5.83 4.51
CA ILE A 97 12.98 -6.66 4.93
C ILE A 97 12.81 -7.89 4.02
N TYR A 98 13.09 -7.75 2.72
CA TYR A 98 12.98 -8.81 1.71
C TYR A 98 14.26 -9.62 1.51
N HIS A 99 15.36 -9.20 2.15
CA HIS A 99 16.63 -9.90 2.13
C HIS A 99 16.73 -10.83 3.34
N ASN A 100 17.29 -10.34 4.45
CA ASN A 100 17.50 -11.11 5.70
C ASN A 100 16.97 -10.38 6.95
N ASN A 101 16.40 -9.19 6.78
CA ASN A 101 15.91 -8.29 7.83
C ASN A 101 16.95 -7.87 8.91
N GLU A 102 18.20 -8.29 8.77
CA GLU A 102 19.26 -8.09 9.78
C GLU A 102 19.60 -6.61 10.02
N TYR A 103 19.70 -5.83 8.93
CA TYR A 103 20.14 -4.43 8.98
C TYR A 103 19.02 -3.41 8.79
N SER A 104 17.77 -3.87 8.65
CA SER A 104 16.62 -3.01 8.29
C SER A 104 16.45 -1.83 9.25
N MET A 105 16.48 -2.12 10.56
CA MET A 105 16.35 -1.12 11.61
C MET A 105 17.56 -0.20 11.70
N SER A 106 18.77 -0.73 11.48
CA SER A 106 20.00 0.06 11.50
C SER A 106 20.02 1.07 10.36
N PHE A 107 19.68 0.66 9.14
CA PHE A 107 19.53 1.59 8.02
C PHE A 107 18.39 2.60 8.24
N TYR A 108 17.28 2.19 8.86
CA TYR A 108 16.22 3.13 9.23
C TYR A 108 16.71 4.21 10.20
N GLN A 109 17.48 3.87 11.24
CA GLN A 109 18.05 4.85 12.16
C GLN A 109 19.04 5.78 11.44
N LEU A 110 19.95 5.25 10.62
CA LEU A 110 20.88 6.06 9.84
C LEU A 110 20.15 7.05 8.92
N ALA A 111 19.11 6.60 8.21
CA ALA A 111 18.29 7.46 7.37
C ALA A 111 17.62 8.59 8.17
N LYS A 112 17.08 8.24 9.36
CA LYS A 112 16.43 9.17 10.28
C LYS A 112 17.40 10.22 10.84
N ASP A 113 18.60 9.80 11.20
CA ASP A 113 19.65 10.68 11.72
C ASP A 113 20.11 11.68 10.65
N HIS A 114 20.26 11.21 9.40
CA HIS A 114 20.64 12.06 8.28
C HIS A 114 19.58 13.07 7.85
N ILE A 115 18.28 12.73 7.96
CA ILE A 115 17.19 13.65 7.58
C ILE A 115 16.77 14.57 8.74
N ASN A 116 17.38 14.48 9.93
CA ASN A 116 17.16 15.34 11.11
C ASN A 116 15.74 15.95 11.25
N ILE A 117 14.73 15.08 11.39
CA ILE A 117 13.32 15.51 11.53
C ILE A 117 13.05 16.35 12.79
N ALA A 118 13.99 16.44 13.74
CA ALA A 118 13.84 17.25 14.95
C ALA A 118 13.89 18.77 14.65
N SER A 119 14.36 19.16 13.48
CA SER A 119 14.37 20.57 13.04
C SER A 119 13.78 20.68 11.62
N PRO A 120 12.45 20.54 11.45
CA PRO A 120 11.80 20.52 10.14
C PRO A 120 12.08 21.76 9.28
N GLU A 121 12.30 22.91 9.92
CA GLU A 121 12.63 24.19 9.27
C GLU A 121 13.98 24.18 8.54
N LEU A 122 14.89 23.27 8.92
CA LEU A 122 16.21 23.13 8.31
C LEU A 122 16.23 22.15 7.13
N LEU A 123 15.10 21.51 6.82
CA LEU A 123 15.03 20.54 5.75
C LEU A 123 15.08 21.21 4.39
N SER A 124 15.85 20.61 3.48
CA SER A 124 15.93 21.10 2.10
C SER A 124 14.61 20.88 1.37
N ILE A 125 14.09 21.94 0.73
CA ILE A 125 12.89 21.90 -0.11
C ILE A 125 13.24 21.21 -1.44
N ARG A 126 13.27 19.88 -1.42
CA ARG A 126 13.67 19.04 -2.55
C ARG A 126 12.83 17.78 -2.60
N LEU A 127 12.68 17.23 -3.82
CA LEU A 127 11.92 16.00 -4.04
C LEU A 127 12.55 14.79 -3.33
N ASP A 128 13.88 14.71 -3.26
CA ASP A 128 14.58 13.62 -2.59
C ASP A 128 14.30 13.60 -1.07
N THR A 129 14.18 14.78 -0.44
CA THR A 129 13.72 14.91 0.95
C THR A 129 12.33 14.30 1.12
N VAL A 130 11.38 14.66 0.26
CA VAL A 130 10.00 14.14 0.29
C VAL A 130 9.99 12.63 0.08
N GLN A 131 10.72 12.14 -0.93
CA GLN A 131 10.81 10.72 -1.22
C GLN A 131 11.39 9.96 -0.02
N THR A 132 12.43 10.50 0.62
CA THR A 132 12.97 9.91 1.84
C THR A 132 11.94 9.83 2.96
N LEU A 133 11.21 10.93 3.24
CA LEU A 133 10.18 10.97 4.29
C LEU A 133 9.08 9.94 4.02
N LEU A 134 8.61 9.81 2.77
CA LEU A 134 7.59 8.83 2.41
C LEU A 134 8.09 7.38 2.52
N LEU A 135 9.36 7.10 2.17
CA LEU A 135 9.96 5.78 2.40
C LEU A 135 10.13 5.47 3.89
N LEU A 136 10.52 6.46 4.72
CA LEU A 136 10.59 6.30 6.16
C LEU A 136 9.20 6.04 6.77
N TYR A 137 8.18 6.76 6.31
CA TYR A 137 6.80 6.48 6.68
C TYR A 137 6.43 5.03 6.33
N LYS A 138 6.70 4.61 5.08
CA LYS A 138 6.42 3.25 4.61
C LYS A 138 7.11 2.19 5.48
N TYR A 139 8.36 2.44 5.88
CA TYR A 139 9.06 1.57 6.81
C TYR A 139 8.33 1.47 8.14
N THR A 140 7.88 2.62 8.69
CA THR A 140 7.14 2.62 9.95
C THR A 140 5.78 1.93 9.87
N GLU A 141 5.07 2.06 8.74
CA GLU A 141 3.79 1.39 8.50
C GLU A 141 3.93 -0.13 8.47
N ILE A 142 5.02 -0.64 7.91
CA ILE A 142 5.29 -2.08 7.90
C ILE A 142 5.76 -2.57 9.28
N SER A 143 6.57 -1.78 9.98
CA SER A 143 7.37 -2.28 11.11
C SER A 143 6.76 -2.03 12.49
N PHE A 144 5.90 -1.02 12.65
CA PHE A 144 5.36 -0.63 13.95
C PHE A 144 3.83 -0.75 14.01
N ILE A 145 3.28 -0.88 15.23
CA ILE A 145 1.82 -0.88 15.45
C ILE A 145 1.22 0.46 15.00
N THR A 146 1.91 1.56 15.33
CA THR A 146 1.46 2.92 15.06
C THR A 146 2.48 3.58 14.13
N PRO A 147 2.14 3.83 12.85
CA PRO A 147 3.01 4.54 11.92
C PRO A 147 3.30 5.96 12.39
N ASP A 148 4.48 6.49 12.11
CA ASP A 148 4.85 7.86 12.50
C ASP A 148 4.32 8.87 11.48
N VAL A 149 3.15 9.45 11.78
CA VAL A 149 2.44 10.41 10.91
C VAL A 149 3.25 11.66 10.61
N ARG A 150 4.23 12.02 11.45
CA ARG A 150 5.05 13.23 11.28
C ARG A 150 5.82 13.22 9.97
N TYR A 151 6.21 12.05 9.47
CA TYR A 151 6.84 11.94 8.15
C TYR A 151 5.93 12.44 7.04
N LEU A 152 4.63 12.12 7.10
CA LEU A 152 3.64 12.57 6.12
C LEU A 152 3.33 14.06 6.29
N GLU A 153 3.26 14.57 7.52
CA GLU A 153 3.05 15.99 7.79
C GLU A 153 4.17 16.85 7.19
N ILE A 154 5.43 16.49 7.47
CA ILE A 154 6.60 17.20 6.94
C ILE A 154 6.66 17.07 5.41
N ALA A 155 6.37 15.89 4.87
CA ALA A 155 6.33 15.68 3.42
C ALA A 155 5.28 16.58 2.74
N ASN A 156 4.10 16.74 3.35
CA ASN A 156 3.04 17.62 2.84
C ASN A 156 3.50 19.08 2.81
N VAL A 157 4.14 19.56 3.89
CA VAL A 157 4.68 20.92 3.96
C VAL A 157 5.69 21.19 2.83
N ILE A 158 6.63 20.27 2.62
CA ILE A 158 7.64 20.42 1.55
C ILE A 158 6.98 20.32 0.17
N LEU A 159 6.03 19.41 -0.04
CA LEU A 159 5.32 19.25 -1.33
C LEU A 159 4.49 20.47 -1.73
N LYS A 160 3.98 21.24 -0.76
CA LYS A 160 3.30 22.52 -1.00
C LYS A 160 4.28 23.63 -1.42
N GLN A 161 5.54 23.53 -1.00
CA GLN A 161 6.59 24.49 -1.33
C GLN A 161 7.36 24.14 -2.62
N LEU A 162 7.25 22.90 -3.09
CA LEU A 162 7.85 22.48 -4.36
C LEU A 162 7.11 23.16 -5.53
N ASN A 163 7.83 24.05 -6.21
CA ASN A 163 7.37 24.70 -7.43
C ASN A 163 7.13 23.67 -8.54
N SER A 164 6.21 23.98 -9.45
CA SER A 164 6.05 23.21 -10.69
C SER A 164 7.36 23.23 -11.47
N SER A 165 7.88 22.04 -11.81
CA SER A 165 9.08 21.91 -12.61
C SER A 165 8.75 22.12 -14.08
N LEU A 166 9.66 22.76 -14.82
CA LEU A 166 9.60 22.82 -16.29
C LEU A 166 9.84 21.43 -16.92
N MET A 167 10.46 20.51 -16.18
CA MET A 167 10.73 19.15 -16.64
C MET A 167 9.56 18.22 -16.34
N PHE A 168 9.01 17.65 -17.41
CA PHE A 168 7.86 16.75 -17.35
C PHE A 168 8.06 15.58 -16.37
N GLN A 169 9.21 14.91 -16.41
CA GLN A 169 9.49 13.75 -15.55
C GLN A 169 9.58 14.13 -14.07
N GLN A 170 10.21 15.26 -13.74
CA GLN A 170 10.29 15.73 -12.36
C GLN A 170 8.90 16.13 -11.85
N GLN A 171 8.11 16.81 -12.69
CA GLN A 171 6.74 17.16 -12.38
C GLN A 171 5.87 15.91 -12.13
N GLU A 172 6.07 14.86 -12.92
CA GLU A 172 5.39 13.57 -12.75
C GLU A 172 5.79 12.88 -11.44
N MET A 173 7.07 12.90 -11.05
CA MET A 173 7.49 12.34 -9.76
C MET A 173 6.99 13.14 -8.56
N ILE A 174 6.88 14.47 -8.67
CA ILE A 174 6.20 15.31 -7.68
C ILE A 174 4.72 14.92 -7.58
N ASN A 175 4.04 14.75 -8.73
CA ASN A 175 2.64 14.32 -8.78
C ASN A 175 2.44 12.97 -8.10
N ARG A 176 3.30 11.98 -8.38
CA ARG A 176 3.29 10.67 -7.71
C ARG A 176 3.51 10.79 -6.21
N ALA A 177 4.47 11.59 -5.77
CA ALA A 177 4.72 11.79 -4.34
C ALA A 177 3.48 12.35 -3.64
N ARG A 178 2.77 13.32 -4.26
CA ARG A 178 1.50 13.85 -3.74
C ARG A 178 0.42 12.77 -3.67
N TRP A 179 0.27 11.96 -4.70
CA TRP A 179 -0.70 10.87 -4.73
C TRP A 179 -0.40 9.75 -3.73
N ILE A 180 0.87 9.37 -3.57
CA ILE A 180 1.31 8.38 -2.58
C ILE A 180 1.07 8.91 -1.17
N LEU A 181 1.37 10.19 -0.92
CA LEU A 181 1.06 10.85 0.35
C LEU A 181 -0.44 10.81 0.61
N PHE A 182 -1.25 11.24 -0.35
CA PHE A 182 -2.70 11.22 -0.24
C PHE A 182 -3.22 9.81 0.03
N ALA A 183 -2.85 8.81 -0.77
CA ALA A 183 -3.32 7.45 -0.59
C ALA A 183 -2.87 6.85 0.76
N SER A 184 -1.67 7.19 1.23
CA SER A 184 -1.18 6.78 2.55
C SER A 184 -2.06 7.36 3.67
N VAL A 185 -2.58 8.58 3.52
CA VAL A 185 -3.50 9.20 4.49
C VAL A 185 -4.95 8.74 4.29
N GLY A 186 -5.45 8.73 3.07
CA GLY A 186 -6.84 8.40 2.75
C GLY A 186 -7.21 6.96 3.10
N LEU A 187 -6.26 6.03 2.99
CA LEU A 187 -6.43 4.63 3.40
C LEU A 187 -6.07 4.38 4.88
N SER A 188 -5.69 5.40 5.66
CA SER A 188 -5.36 5.22 7.08
C SER A 188 -6.61 5.31 7.97
N ASN A 189 -6.39 5.32 9.29
CA ASN A 189 -7.45 5.56 10.26
C ASN A 189 -7.87 7.03 10.27
N LEU A 190 -8.89 7.40 9.48
CA LEU A 190 -9.41 8.77 9.45
C LEU A 190 -10.18 9.17 10.72
N SER A 191 -10.37 8.27 11.70
CA SER A 191 -10.80 8.65 13.05
C SER A 191 -9.65 9.11 13.95
N ASP A 192 -8.40 8.85 13.57
CA ASP A 192 -7.24 9.41 14.25
C ASP A 192 -7.14 10.92 13.98
N PRO A 193 -6.98 11.78 15.01
CA PRO A 193 -6.92 13.23 14.83
C PRO A 193 -5.76 13.69 13.94
N GLY A 194 -4.60 13.01 13.98
CA GLY A 194 -3.43 13.36 13.19
C GLY A 194 -3.67 13.12 11.71
N PHE A 195 -4.13 11.91 11.36
CA PHE A 195 -4.49 11.59 9.98
C PHE A 195 -5.66 12.40 9.45
N ASN A 196 -6.70 12.65 10.26
CA ASN A 196 -7.86 13.43 9.83
C ASN A 196 -7.49 14.90 9.56
N LYS A 197 -6.69 15.50 10.45
CA LYS A 197 -6.14 16.84 10.24
C LYS A 197 -5.35 16.90 8.93
N LEU A 198 -4.41 15.97 8.75
CA LEU A 198 -3.59 15.93 7.54
C LEU A 198 -4.45 15.69 6.28
N TYR A 199 -5.46 14.82 6.35
CA TYR A 199 -6.40 14.59 5.25
C TYR A 199 -7.07 15.88 4.79
N SER A 200 -7.54 16.71 5.75
CA SER A 200 -8.16 18.00 5.44
C SER A 200 -7.19 19.06 4.88
N GLU A 201 -5.89 18.89 5.10
CA GLU A 201 -4.87 19.83 4.66
C GLU A 201 -4.26 19.47 3.30
N ILE A 202 -4.49 18.26 2.80
CA ILE A 202 -3.90 17.81 1.53
C ILE A 202 -4.69 18.37 0.36
N ASP A 203 -3.99 19.07 -0.53
CA ASP A 203 -4.52 19.46 -1.83
C ASP A 203 -4.43 18.28 -2.79
N LEU A 204 -5.59 17.73 -3.20
CA LEU A 204 -5.64 16.62 -4.12
C LEU A 204 -5.03 17.03 -5.48
N PRO A 205 -4.11 16.25 -6.07
CA PRO A 205 -3.56 16.58 -7.37
C PRO A 205 -4.65 16.54 -8.46
N THR A 206 -4.55 17.44 -9.43
CA THR A 206 -5.55 17.58 -10.52
C THR A 206 -5.48 16.44 -11.54
N HIS A 207 -4.34 15.77 -11.67
CA HIS A 207 -4.11 14.73 -12.66
C HIS A 207 -3.58 13.46 -11.98
N LEU A 208 -4.14 12.31 -12.36
CA LEU A 208 -3.58 11.01 -11.98
C LEU A 208 -2.18 10.83 -12.57
N PRO A 209 -1.28 10.07 -11.92
CA PRO A 209 0.02 9.76 -12.48
C PRO A 209 -0.12 9.06 -13.83
N GLN A 210 0.81 9.33 -14.73
CA GLN A 210 0.94 8.55 -15.95
C GLN A 210 1.43 7.14 -15.62
N PRO A 211 1.42 6.17 -16.52
CA PRO A 211 2.09 4.89 -16.28
C PRO A 211 3.60 5.03 -16.51
N LEU A 212 4.43 4.50 -15.60
CA LEU A 212 5.86 4.34 -15.87
C LEU A 212 6.09 3.20 -16.88
N LYS A 213 7.25 3.17 -17.54
CA LYS A 213 7.60 2.10 -18.49
C LYS A 213 7.60 0.72 -17.83
N GLU A 214 7.95 0.68 -16.55
CA GLU A 214 7.95 -0.51 -15.70
C GLU A 214 6.55 -0.95 -15.27
N GLU A 215 5.56 -0.05 -15.37
CA GLU A 215 4.15 -0.29 -15.08
C GLU A 215 3.37 -0.70 -16.34
N HIS A 216 3.97 -0.55 -17.51
CA HIS A 216 3.46 -1.04 -18.79
C HIS A 216 3.77 -2.53 -18.97
N ASN A 217 2.73 -3.37 -18.90
CA ASN A 217 2.72 -4.63 -19.64
C ASN A 217 2.12 -4.34 -21.01
N GLU A 218 2.73 -4.86 -22.09
CA GLU A 218 2.22 -4.71 -23.47
C GLU A 218 0.75 -5.16 -23.62
N ASP A 219 0.26 -5.99 -22.69
CA ASP A 219 -1.11 -6.53 -22.67
C ASP A 219 -2.12 -5.73 -21.83
N ALA A 220 -1.72 -4.64 -21.15
CA ALA A 220 -2.57 -3.90 -20.23
C ALA A 220 -2.73 -2.42 -20.64
N PHE A 221 -3.90 -2.08 -21.20
CA PHE A 221 -4.28 -0.71 -21.58
C PHE A 221 -4.56 0.25 -20.41
N TRP A 222 -4.40 -0.18 -19.15
CA TRP A 222 -4.84 0.58 -17.98
C TRP A 222 -3.72 0.78 -16.95
N ASN A 223 -3.65 1.99 -16.37
CA ASN A 223 -2.70 2.30 -15.31
C ASN A 223 -3.15 1.69 -13.98
N LYS A 224 -2.48 0.59 -13.58
CA LYS A 224 -2.80 -0.19 -12.37
C LYS A 224 -2.70 0.63 -11.09
N PHE A 225 -1.69 1.50 -11.03
CA PHE A 225 -1.44 2.33 -9.85
C PHE A 225 -2.47 3.46 -9.74
N SER A 226 -2.84 4.12 -10.84
CA SER A 226 -3.90 5.13 -10.83
C SER A 226 -5.23 4.61 -10.30
N GLN A 227 -5.54 3.33 -10.51
CA GLN A 227 -6.77 2.76 -9.96
C GLN A 227 -6.73 2.62 -8.43
N VAL A 228 -5.58 2.27 -7.85
CA VAL A 228 -5.43 2.28 -6.39
C VAL A 228 -5.66 3.68 -5.84
N LEU A 229 -5.17 4.71 -6.53
CA LEU A 229 -5.33 6.10 -6.13
C LEU A 229 -6.80 6.57 -6.21
N ASN A 230 -7.50 6.26 -7.30
CA ASN A 230 -8.94 6.52 -7.43
C ASN A 230 -9.75 5.84 -6.31
N LEU A 231 -9.43 4.57 -6.03
CA LEU A 231 -10.06 3.84 -4.95
C LEU A 231 -9.72 4.39 -3.58
N SER A 232 -8.53 4.95 -3.39
CA SER A 232 -8.14 5.63 -2.15
C SER A 232 -9.00 6.86 -1.90
N VAL A 233 -9.30 7.65 -2.95
CA VAL A 233 -10.22 8.80 -2.90
C VAL A 233 -11.63 8.34 -2.53
N LEU A 234 -12.15 7.34 -3.24
CA LEU A 234 -13.49 6.82 -2.98
C LEU A 234 -13.62 6.23 -1.57
N TYR A 235 -12.61 5.51 -1.12
CA TYR A 235 -12.53 4.96 0.22
C TYR A 235 -12.55 6.08 1.27
N SER A 236 -11.66 7.07 1.16
CA SER A 236 -11.56 8.13 2.16
C SER A 236 -12.84 8.97 2.25
N HIS A 237 -13.47 9.28 1.11
CA HIS A 237 -14.77 9.94 1.08
C HIS A 237 -15.87 9.09 1.72
N THR A 238 -15.94 7.80 1.40
CA THR A 238 -16.93 6.88 1.98
C THR A 238 -16.82 6.86 3.50
N ILE A 239 -15.61 6.72 4.01
CA ILE A 239 -15.34 6.73 5.45
C ILE A 239 -15.74 8.06 6.09
N GLN A 240 -15.34 9.19 5.50
CA GLN A 240 -15.69 10.51 6.03
C GLN A 240 -17.20 10.76 6.04
N SER A 241 -17.92 10.35 4.98
CA SER A 241 -19.38 10.39 4.95
C SER A 241 -20.01 9.55 6.05
N ILE A 242 -19.52 8.32 6.26
CA ILE A 242 -20.02 7.44 7.33
C ILE A 242 -19.75 8.06 8.71
N ILE A 243 -18.56 8.63 8.94
CA ILE A 243 -18.20 9.30 10.21
C ILE A 243 -19.10 10.51 10.45
N ALA A 244 -19.38 11.31 9.41
CA ALA A 244 -20.26 12.47 9.47
C ALA A 244 -21.75 12.11 9.55
N GLY A 245 -22.11 10.84 9.36
CA GLY A 245 -23.50 10.38 9.28
C GLY A 245 -24.23 10.79 8.00
N ALA A 246 -23.49 11.16 6.94
CA ALA A 246 -24.02 11.47 5.62
C ALA A 246 -24.25 10.19 4.80
N SER A 247 -25.28 10.17 3.97
CA SER A 247 -25.71 8.99 3.20
C SER A 247 -25.69 9.24 1.69
N ASP A 248 -24.60 9.84 1.20
CA ASP A 248 -24.56 10.42 -0.14
C ASP A 248 -24.07 9.46 -1.24
N ILE A 249 -23.66 8.23 -0.90
CA ILE A 249 -23.08 7.29 -1.89
C ILE A 249 -24.15 6.31 -2.38
N ASP A 250 -24.53 6.44 -3.66
CA ASP A 250 -25.44 5.49 -4.31
C ASP A 250 -24.75 4.13 -4.55
N ILE A 251 -25.25 3.10 -3.86
CA ILE A 251 -24.75 1.73 -3.98
C ILE A 251 -24.94 1.15 -5.37
N HIS A 252 -25.98 1.55 -6.11
CA HIS A 252 -26.22 1.07 -7.47
C HIS A 252 -25.18 1.62 -8.44
N GLN A 253 -24.86 2.91 -8.32
CA GLN A 253 -23.78 3.52 -9.08
C GLN A 253 -22.44 2.83 -8.76
N PHE A 254 -22.17 2.56 -7.48
CA PHE A 254 -20.95 1.85 -7.07
C PHE A 254 -20.86 0.42 -7.67
N ILE A 255 -21.95 -0.34 -7.64
CA ILE A 255 -22.01 -1.68 -8.26
C ILE A 255 -21.69 -1.60 -9.75
N SER A 256 -22.27 -0.62 -10.46
CA SER A 256 -22.00 -0.42 -11.90
C SER A 256 -20.53 -0.07 -12.17
N MET A 257 -19.94 0.81 -11.35
CA MET A 257 -18.53 1.19 -11.48
C MET A 257 -17.60 0.00 -11.25
N ARG A 258 -17.88 -0.80 -10.23
CA ARG A 258 -17.12 -2.01 -9.90
C ARG A 258 -17.21 -3.07 -11.00
N GLN A 259 -18.40 -3.29 -11.57
CA GLN A 259 -18.59 -4.22 -12.68
C GLN A 259 -17.84 -3.75 -13.92
N HIS A 260 -17.96 -2.47 -14.27
CA HIS A 260 -17.24 -1.89 -15.41
C HIS A 260 -15.72 -2.03 -15.27
N TRP A 261 -15.18 -1.78 -14.07
CA TRP A 261 -13.77 -2.02 -13.79
C TRP A 261 -13.40 -3.50 -14.00
N TYR A 262 -14.16 -4.44 -13.44
CA TYR A 262 -13.89 -5.87 -13.61
C TYR A 262 -13.92 -6.28 -15.08
N ASP A 263 -14.91 -5.83 -15.85
CA ASP A 263 -15.07 -6.13 -17.27
C ASP A 263 -13.93 -5.54 -18.13
N SER A 264 -13.28 -4.47 -17.68
CA SER A 264 -12.12 -3.85 -18.34
C SER A 264 -10.80 -4.61 -18.12
N LEU A 265 -10.75 -5.54 -17.16
CA LEU A 265 -9.55 -6.33 -16.88
C LEU A 265 -9.27 -7.35 -18.00
N ASN A 266 -7.99 -7.71 -18.16
CA ASN A 266 -7.61 -8.81 -19.04
C ASN A 266 -8.26 -10.13 -18.56
N PRO A 267 -8.79 -10.99 -19.45
CA PRO A 267 -9.44 -12.26 -19.08
C PRO A 267 -8.60 -13.15 -18.15
N SER A 268 -7.27 -13.14 -18.30
CA SER A 268 -6.36 -13.87 -17.40
C SER A 268 -6.41 -13.35 -15.95
N VAL A 269 -6.48 -12.03 -15.78
CA VAL A 269 -6.59 -11.38 -14.46
C VAL A 269 -7.99 -11.61 -13.87
N GLN A 270 -9.05 -11.51 -14.69
CA GLN A 270 -10.42 -11.85 -14.28
C GLN A 270 -10.49 -13.29 -13.76
N SER A 271 -9.94 -14.24 -14.54
CA SER A 271 -9.87 -15.65 -14.15
C SER A 271 -9.08 -15.82 -12.86
N ALA A 272 -7.92 -15.18 -12.70
CA ALA A 272 -7.08 -15.32 -11.50
C ALA A 272 -7.76 -14.79 -10.21
N LEU A 273 -8.62 -13.76 -10.33
CA LEU A 273 -9.43 -13.25 -9.21
C LEU A 273 -10.50 -14.26 -8.77
N VAL A 274 -11.10 -14.98 -9.72
CA VAL A 274 -12.22 -15.90 -9.48
C VAL A 274 -11.77 -17.33 -9.16
N CYS A 275 -10.75 -17.84 -9.84
CA CYS A 275 -10.27 -19.21 -9.72
C CYS A 275 -9.60 -19.49 -8.36
N GLU A 276 -9.78 -20.70 -7.85
CA GLU A 276 -9.16 -21.14 -6.59
C GLU A 276 -7.73 -21.64 -6.79
N ASN A 277 -7.42 -22.09 -8.01
CA ASN A 277 -6.10 -22.57 -8.37
C ASN A 277 -5.08 -21.43 -8.28
N GLY A 278 -3.90 -21.71 -7.69
CA GLY A 278 -2.82 -20.77 -7.36
C GLY A 278 -2.15 -20.07 -8.55
N GLN A 279 -2.93 -19.53 -9.48
CA GLN A 279 -2.46 -18.62 -10.50
C GLN A 279 -1.86 -17.38 -9.83
N VAL A 280 -0.62 -17.07 -10.23
CA VAL A 280 0.07 -15.86 -9.76
C VAL A 280 -0.68 -14.66 -10.32
N ILE A 281 -1.23 -13.86 -9.42
CA ILE A 281 -1.89 -12.61 -9.74
C ILE A 281 -0.97 -11.45 -9.33
N ASP A 282 -0.91 -10.44 -10.17
CA ASP A 282 -0.21 -9.19 -9.87
C ASP A 282 -0.82 -8.53 -8.60
N ILE A 283 0.05 -7.95 -7.78
CA ILE A 283 -0.27 -7.36 -6.49
C ILE A 283 -1.29 -6.22 -6.61
N LEU A 284 -1.20 -5.38 -7.65
CA LEU A 284 -2.05 -4.19 -7.80
C LEU A 284 -3.50 -4.53 -8.19
N PRO A 285 -3.78 -5.36 -9.22
CA PRO A 285 -5.14 -5.82 -9.51
C PRO A 285 -5.80 -6.52 -8.32
N LEU A 286 -5.07 -7.37 -7.60
CA LEU A 286 -5.57 -8.03 -6.40
C LEU A 286 -5.92 -7.02 -5.31
N TYR A 287 -5.05 -6.03 -5.09
CA TYR A 287 -5.29 -4.99 -4.09
C TYR A 287 -6.50 -4.11 -4.46
N ASN A 288 -6.65 -3.73 -5.72
CA ASN A 288 -7.84 -3.01 -6.22
C ASN A 288 -9.13 -3.81 -5.95
N ALA A 289 -9.15 -5.11 -6.25
CA ALA A 289 -10.31 -5.98 -6.01
C ALA A 289 -10.70 -6.01 -4.52
N ILE A 290 -9.71 -6.07 -3.64
CA ILE A 290 -9.90 -6.05 -2.18
C ILE A 290 -10.53 -4.74 -1.74
N ILE A 291 -10.01 -3.58 -2.18
CA ILE A 291 -10.58 -2.27 -1.80
C ILE A 291 -12.03 -2.13 -2.32
N TYR A 292 -12.31 -2.57 -3.55
CA TYR A 292 -13.69 -2.59 -4.09
C TYR A 292 -14.64 -3.41 -3.22
N ASP A 293 -14.26 -4.62 -2.82
CA ASP A 293 -15.09 -5.49 -2.00
C ASP A 293 -15.24 -4.97 -0.56
N MET A 294 -14.18 -4.35 -0.01
CA MET A 294 -14.25 -3.67 1.28
C MET A 294 -15.25 -2.50 1.25
N LEU A 295 -15.16 -1.64 0.23
CA LEU A 295 -16.11 -0.53 0.03
C LEU A 295 -17.54 -1.03 -0.15
N TYR A 296 -17.72 -2.10 -0.93
CA TYR A 296 -19.03 -2.68 -1.15
C TYR A 296 -19.67 -3.16 0.15
N LEU A 297 -18.92 -3.94 0.95
CA LEU A 297 -19.39 -4.42 2.24
C LEU A 297 -19.65 -3.28 3.23
N LEU A 298 -18.80 -2.24 3.24
CA LEU A 298 -19.00 -1.06 4.07
C LEU A 298 -20.33 -0.36 3.76
N LEU A 299 -20.61 -0.11 2.48
CA LEU A 299 -21.86 0.52 2.06
C LEU A 299 -23.07 -0.36 2.40
N LEU A 300 -23.00 -1.66 2.14
CA LEU A 300 -24.05 -2.62 2.48
C LEU A 300 -24.37 -2.64 3.98
N LEU A 301 -23.33 -2.68 4.82
CA LEU A 301 -23.46 -2.70 6.28
C LEU A 301 -23.96 -1.35 6.83
N HIS A 302 -23.57 -0.24 6.22
CA HIS A 302 -23.96 1.11 6.66
C HIS A 302 -25.41 1.45 6.28
N GLN A 303 -25.80 1.20 5.04
CA GLN A 303 -27.11 1.61 4.51
C GLN A 303 -28.25 0.68 4.93
N GLN A 304 -27.96 -0.41 5.66
CA GLN A 304 -28.93 -1.44 6.08
C GLN A 304 -29.87 -1.88 4.95
N HIS A 305 -29.41 -1.80 3.70
CA HIS A 305 -30.28 -2.06 2.57
C HIS A 305 -30.76 -3.52 2.62
N GLN A 306 -31.99 -3.75 2.16
CA GLN A 306 -32.57 -5.09 1.92
C GLN A 306 -31.87 -5.82 0.77
N VAL A 307 -30.54 -5.74 0.70
CA VAL A 307 -29.75 -6.54 -0.24
C VAL A 307 -29.81 -7.97 0.24
N LYS A 308 -30.05 -8.88 -0.71
CA LYS A 308 -30.19 -10.32 -0.46
C LYS A 308 -29.02 -10.78 0.39
N ARG A 309 -29.31 -11.27 1.61
CA ARG A 309 -28.35 -11.82 2.57
C ARG A 309 -27.27 -12.71 1.93
N GLY A 310 -27.63 -13.45 0.87
CA GLY A 310 -26.71 -14.26 0.08
C GLY A 310 -25.57 -13.47 -0.58
N ILE A 311 -25.85 -12.31 -1.20
CA ILE A 311 -24.85 -11.49 -1.92
C ILE A 311 -23.81 -10.93 -0.94
N THR A 312 -24.24 -10.49 0.24
CA THR A 312 -23.34 -9.97 1.28
C THR A 312 -22.41 -11.06 1.81
N ILE A 313 -22.94 -12.26 2.05
CA ILE A 313 -22.15 -13.41 2.50
C ILE A 313 -21.17 -13.87 1.42
N GLU A 314 -21.60 -13.96 0.17
CA GLU A 314 -20.74 -14.32 -0.97
C GLU A 314 -19.60 -13.32 -1.15
N THR A 315 -19.90 -12.02 -1.04
CA THR A 315 -18.88 -10.96 -1.10
C THR A 315 -17.88 -11.09 0.04
N ALA A 316 -18.33 -11.35 1.28
CA ALA A 316 -17.44 -11.57 2.41
C ALA A 316 -16.53 -12.79 2.20
N TYR A 317 -17.07 -13.88 1.66
CA TYR A 317 -16.27 -15.08 1.33
C TYR A 317 -15.22 -14.79 0.26
N ARG A 318 -15.60 -14.13 -0.84
CA ARG A 318 -14.66 -13.74 -1.89
C ARG A 318 -13.59 -12.79 -1.35
N LEU A 319 -13.96 -11.79 -0.56
CA LEU A 319 -13.02 -10.85 0.05
C LEU A 319 -12.00 -11.57 0.94
N GLN A 320 -12.47 -12.43 1.85
CA GLN A 320 -11.58 -13.22 2.71
C GLN A 320 -10.57 -14.04 1.88
N ARG A 321 -11.02 -14.66 0.80
CA ARG A 321 -10.16 -15.44 -0.11
C ARG A 321 -9.14 -14.57 -0.83
N MET A 322 -9.55 -13.40 -1.33
CA MET A 322 -8.62 -12.46 -1.96
C MET A 322 -7.59 -11.93 -0.97
N ILE A 323 -7.99 -11.64 0.27
CA ILE A 323 -7.05 -11.24 1.33
C ILE A 323 -6.06 -12.36 1.62
N TYR A 324 -6.50 -13.63 1.69
CA TYR A 324 -5.57 -14.76 1.86
C TYR A 324 -4.51 -14.80 0.75
N LYS A 325 -4.94 -14.76 -0.53
CA LYS A 325 -4.01 -14.70 -1.66
C LYS A 325 -3.05 -13.51 -1.55
N TRP A 326 -3.57 -12.37 -1.08
CA TRP A 326 -2.81 -11.14 -0.97
C TRP A 326 -1.75 -11.18 0.11
N VAL A 327 -2.08 -11.65 1.31
CA VAL A 327 -1.13 -11.73 2.44
C VAL A 327 -0.04 -12.78 2.21
N THR A 328 -0.32 -13.79 1.37
CA THR A 328 0.69 -14.78 0.94
C THR A 328 1.54 -14.31 -0.24
N HIS A 329 1.19 -13.18 -0.86
CA HIS A 329 1.96 -12.64 -1.98
C HIS A 329 3.29 -12.06 -1.47
N THR A 330 4.39 -12.32 -2.18
CA THR A 330 5.73 -11.88 -1.77
C THR A 330 5.81 -10.37 -1.56
N GLN A 331 5.17 -9.60 -2.44
CA GLN A 331 5.11 -8.13 -2.38
C GLN A 331 4.03 -7.58 -1.44
N PHE A 332 3.32 -8.39 -0.64
CA PHE A 332 2.19 -7.93 0.21
C PHE A 332 2.47 -6.64 0.98
N ILE A 333 3.57 -6.61 1.73
CA ILE A 333 3.93 -5.49 2.61
C ILE A 333 4.35 -4.22 1.85
N SER A 334 4.54 -4.28 0.53
CA SER A 334 4.87 -3.10 -0.29
C SER A 334 3.64 -2.23 -0.60
N ALA A 335 2.44 -2.80 -0.63
CA ALA A 335 1.22 -2.06 -0.95
C ALA A 335 0.92 -0.97 0.11
N ILE A 336 0.35 0.15 -0.30
CA ILE A 336 0.00 1.28 0.59
C ILE A 336 -0.97 0.78 1.68
N GLN A 337 -0.67 0.99 2.97
CA GLN A 337 -1.52 0.55 4.10
C GLN A 337 -1.81 -0.97 4.13
N SER A 338 -0.88 -1.79 3.62
CA SER A 338 -1.02 -3.24 3.43
C SER A 338 -1.65 -3.99 4.61
N LYS A 339 -0.98 -3.98 5.78
CA LYS A 339 -1.40 -4.72 6.98
C LYS A 339 -2.75 -4.24 7.49
N ARG A 340 -2.93 -2.92 7.55
CA ARG A 340 -4.18 -2.29 8.00
C ARG A 340 -5.36 -2.72 7.14
N MET A 341 -5.25 -2.60 5.82
CA MET A 341 -6.32 -2.98 4.90
C MET A 341 -6.67 -4.46 4.99
N ALA A 342 -5.67 -5.33 5.11
CA ALA A 342 -5.90 -6.77 5.24
C ALA A 342 -6.65 -7.10 6.54
N VAL A 343 -6.21 -6.55 7.68
CA VAL A 343 -6.89 -6.72 8.97
C VAL A 343 -8.31 -6.16 8.91
N PHE A 344 -8.48 -4.95 8.39
CA PHE A 344 -9.79 -4.31 8.31
C PHE A 344 -10.77 -5.08 7.41
N GLY A 345 -10.32 -5.53 6.23
CA GLY A 345 -11.14 -6.36 5.35
C GLY A 345 -11.58 -7.67 6.00
N LEU A 346 -10.70 -8.32 6.77
CA LEU A 346 -11.06 -9.53 7.53
C LEU A 346 -12.06 -9.25 8.65
N LEU A 347 -11.97 -8.11 9.33
CA LEU A 347 -12.95 -7.70 10.34
C LEU A 347 -14.31 -7.36 9.74
N LEU A 348 -14.36 -6.79 8.53
CA LEU A 348 -15.60 -6.61 7.77
C LEU A 348 -16.25 -7.97 7.45
N CYS A 349 -15.46 -8.94 6.99
CA CYS A 349 -15.94 -10.31 6.76
C CYS A 349 -16.49 -10.92 8.06
N LEU A 350 -15.74 -10.80 9.17
CA LEU A 350 -16.15 -11.28 10.48
C LEU A 350 -17.51 -10.70 10.90
N GLN A 351 -17.70 -9.40 10.76
CA GLN A 351 -18.97 -8.75 11.08
C GLN A 351 -20.13 -9.33 10.27
N VAL A 352 -19.96 -9.51 8.95
CA VAL A 352 -20.98 -10.12 8.08
C VAL A 352 -21.32 -11.53 8.58
N TYR A 353 -20.32 -12.34 8.89
CA TYR A 353 -20.53 -13.71 9.37
C TYR A 353 -21.24 -13.77 10.73
N ILE A 354 -20.87 -12.90 11.67
CA ILE A 354 -21.57 -12.81 12.98
C ILE A 354 -23.03 -12.41 12.78
N ILE A 355 -23.32 -11.39 11.95
CA ILE A 355 -24.70 -10.97 11.63
C ILE A 355 -25.47 -12.12 10.95
N ALA A 356 -24.80 -12.87 10.09
CA ALA A 356 -25.37 -14.03 9.40
C ALA A 356 -25.43 -15.31 10.26
N ASN A 357 -24.95 -15.31 11.51
CA ASN A 357 -24.81 -16.50 12.35
C ASN A 357 -24.00 -17.64 11.71
N ILE A 358 -22.96 -17.29 10.94
CA ILE A 358 -22.01 -18.24 10.34
C ILE A 358 -20.73 -18.17 11.18
N PHE A 359 -20.31 -19.28 11.78
CA PHE A 359 -19.19 -19.29 12.74
C PHE A 359 -17.98 -20.12 12.28
N ASP A 360 -18.16 -21.00 11.28
CA ASP A 360 -17.10 -21.87 10.75
C ASP A 360 -15.92 -21.09 10.15
N CYS A 361 -16.15 -19.86 9.69
CA CYS A 361 -15.14 -19.04 9.03
C CYS A 361 -14.18 -18.32 9.99
N ILE A 362 -14.44 -18.33 11.31
CA ILE A 362 -13.70 -17.53 12.29
C ILE A 362 -12.26 -18.04 12.47
N GLU A 363 -12.07 -19.36 12.54
CA GLU A 363 -10.72 -19.92 12.62
C GLU A 363 -9.95 -19.65 11.32
N ASN A 364 -10.61 -19.67 10.16
CA ASN A 364 -9.97 -19.29 8.90
C ASN A 364 -9.53 -17.82 8.91
N ILE A 365 -10.36 -16.89 9.40
CA ILE A 365 -9.96 -15.49 9.56
C ILE A 365 -8.73 -15.36 10.44
N ARG A 366 -8.70 -16.09 11.57
CA ARG A 366 -7.56 -16.12 12.48
C ARG A 366 -6.30 -16.70 11.83
N LEU A 367 -6.41 -17.76 11.04
CA LEU A 367 -5.29 -18.35 10.31
C LEU A 367 -4.74 -17.41 9.23
N VAL A 368 -5.61 -16.71 8.48
CA VAL A 368 -5.18 -15.69 7.51
C VAL A 368 -4.48 -14.54 8.24
N MET A 369 -5.03 -14.10 9.37
CA MET A 369 -4.43 -13.08 10.23
C MET A 369 -3.00 -13.43 10.66
N LYS A 370 -2.70 -14.70 10.98
CA LYS A 370 -1.32 -15.11 11.31
C LYS A 370 -0.31 -14.88 10.18
N HIS A 371 -0.74 -14.83 8.92
CA HIS A 371 0.14 -14.51 7.78
C HIS A 371 0.42 -13.00 7.67
N ILE A 372 -0.47 -12.16 8.20
CA ILE A 372 -0.23 -10.72 8.35
C ILE A 372 0.76 -10.58 9.51
N GLN A 373 2.05 -10.71 9.20
CA GLN A 373 3.12 -10.65 10.18
C GLN A 373 2.90 -9.47 11.14
N TYR A 374 2.65 -9.79 12.41
CA TYR A 374 2.39 -8.86 13.51
C TYR A 374 1.02 -8.14 13.46
N ILE A 375 0.11 -8.58 14.33
CA ILE A 375 -1.23 -8.03 14.58
C ILE A 375 -1.30 -7.53 16.01
N ASP A 376 -2.11 -6.49 16.28
CA ASP A 376 -2.41 -6.04 17.64
C ASP A 376 -2.76 -7.25 18.54
N PRO A 377 -1.99 -7.50 19.63
CA PRO A 377 -2.21 -8.64 20.52
C PRO A 377 -3.64 -8.72 21.07
N LYS A 378 -4.35 -7.58 21.20
CA LYS A 378 -5.75 -7.56 21.62
C LYS A 378 -6.68 -8.20 20.61
N ILE A 379 -6.41 -8.04 19.31
CA ILE A 379 -7.19 -8.69 18.24
C ILE A 379 -7.03 -10.21 18.34
N ASP A 380 -5.79 -10.71 18.45
CA ASP A 380 -5.54 -12.15 18.58
C ASP A 380 -6.18 -12.71 19.86
N GLN A 381 -6.04 -12.02 20.99
CA GLN A 381 -6.67 -12.42 22.25
C GLN A 381 -8.20 -12.51 22.13
N GLN A 382 -8.85 -11.51 21.54
CA GLN A 382 -10.31 -11.51 21.37
C GLN A 382 -10.77 -12.57 20.37
N LEU A 383 -10.03 -12.83 19.28
CA LEU A 383 -10.32 -13.90 18.33
C LEU A 383 -10.18 -15.28 18.97
N ASN A 384 -9.14 -15.49 19.77
CA ASN A 384 -8.92 -16.71 20.53
C ASN A 384 -10.10 -16.98 21.48
N GLU A 385 -10.54 -15.96 22.22
CA GLU A 385 -11.66 -16.09 23.15
C GLU A 385 -12.98 -16.34 22.44
N LEU A 386 -13.23 -15.63 21.34
CA LEU A 386 -14.41 -15.82 20.50
C LEU A 386 -14.49 -17.26 19.97
N THR A 387 -13.38 -17.76 19.41
CA THR A 387 -13.28 -19.12 18.89
C THR A 387 -13.54 -20.14 19.99
N ARG A 388 -12.92 -19.96 21.18
CA ARG A 388 -13.11 -20.84 22.34
C ARG A 388 -14.58 -20.91 22.77
N GLN A 389 -15.27 -19.78 22.86
CA GLN A 389 -16.68 -19.75 23.26
C GLN A 389 -17.59 -20.46 22.25
N LEU A 390 -17.33 -20.29 20.95
CA LEU A 390 -18.11 -20.93 19.90
C LEU A 390 -17.87 -22.45 19.85
N THR A 391 -16.64 -22.90 20.10
CA THR A 391 -16.30 -24.33 20.19
C THR A 391 -16.94 -25.00 21.42
N ILE A 392 -16.94 -24.33 22.59
CA ILE A 392 -17.60 -24.83 23.80
C ILE A 392 -19.13 -24.91 23.61
N GLY A 393 -19.71 -24.01 22.82
CA GLY A 393 -21.13 -24.05 22.44
C GLY A 393 -21.51 -25.27 21.58
N ARG A 394 -20.61 -25.70 20.67
CA ARG A 394 -20.83 -26.86 19.78
C ARG A 394 -20.76 -28.21 20.48
N ILE A 395 -19.96 -28.34 21.54
CA ILE A 395 -19.84 -29.58 22.33
C ILE A 395 -21.18 -29.93 23.04
N ARG A 396 -22.13 -28.98 23.14
CA ARG A 396 -23.46 -29.22 23.74
C ARG A 396 -24.54 -29.69 22.76
N THR A 397 -24.25 -29.80 21.46
CA THR A 397 -25.18 -30.32 20.46
C THR A 397 -24.52 -31.44 19.66
N PRO A 398 -24.80 -32.72 19.99
CA PRO A 398 -24.37 -33.82 19.16
C PRO A 398 -25.30 -33.85 17.95
N ASN A 399 -24.81 -33.48 16.78
CA ASN A 399 -25.19 -34.00 15.45
C ASN A 399 -24.69 -33.06 14.36
N SER A 400 -23.51 -33.35 13.83
CA SER A 400 -23.19 -33.14 12.41
C SER A 400 -21.96 -33.98 12.08
N PRO A 401 -21.98 -34.78 11.00
CA PRO A 401 -20.82 -35.52 10.58
C PRO A 401 -19.72 -34.55 10.14
N LEU A 402 -18.52 -34.82 10.62
CA LEU A 402 -17.26 -34.24 10.17
C LEU A 402 -16.82 -34.93 8.87
N GLU A 403 -16.04 -34.20 8.07
CA GLU A 403 -15.38 -34.58 6.80
C GLU A 403 -16.14 -34.24 5.51
N GLU A 404 -16.12 -32.95 5.12
CA GLU A 404 -16.12 -32.57 3.71
C GLU A 404 -15.10 -31.43 3.49
N ASP A 405 -14.38 -31.50 2.36
CA ASP A 405 -13.40 -30.52 1.91
C ASP A 405 -14.05 -29.12 1.86
N TYR A 406 -13.73 -28.26 2.83
CA TYR A 406 -14.47 -27.01 3.10
C TYR A 406 -14.40 -25.95 1.97
N PHE A 407 -13.60 -26.18 0.93
CA PHE A 407 -13.48 -25.33 -0.25
C PHE A 407 -14.42 -25.72 -1.40
N SER A 408 -15.17 -26.83 -1.32
CA SER A 408 -15.99 -27.31 -2.45
C SER A 408 -17.42 -26.75 -2.53
N LEU A 409 -17.76 -25.65 -1.85
CA LEU A 409 -19.05 -24.98 -2.05
C LEU A 409 -19.01 -24.17 -3.35
N ILE A 410 -19.25 -24.87 -4.45
CA ILE A 410 -19.48 -24.33 -5.79
C ILE A 410 -20.48 -23.17 -5.70
N PRO A 411 -20.18 -21.98 -6.29
CA PRO A 411 -21.17 -20.92 -6.40
C PRO A 411 -22.39 -21.44 -7.16
N MET A 412 -23.58 -21.38 -6.55
CA MET A 412 -24.83 -21.61 -7.28
C MET A 412 -24.92 -20.55 -8.38
N HIS A 413 -24.69 -21.00 -9.62
CA HIS A 413 -24.63 -20.23 -10.88
C HIS A 413 -23.25 -19.65 -11.25
N SER A 414 -22.31 -20.51 -11.62
CA SER A 414 -21.24 -20.14 -12.57
C SER A 414 -21.13 -21.19 -13.68
N THR A 415 -22.02 -21.09 -14.67
CA THR A 415 -21.77 -21.74 -15.97
C THR A 415 -20.72 -20.92 -16.70
N CYS A 416 -19.50 -21.43 -16.79
CA CYS A 416 -18.48 -20.93 -17.72
C CYS A 416 -19.02 -21.05 -19.15
N SER A 417 -19.53 -19.96 -19.70
CA SER A 417 -19.78 -19.81 -21.14
C SER A 417 -18.81 -18.78 -21.69
N SER A 418 -17.79 -19.27 -22.41
CA SER A 418 -16.81 -18.50 -23.15
C SER A 418 -17.46 -17.66 -24.27
N PRO A 419 -17.21 -16.35 -24.39
CA PRO A 419 -17.59 -15.59 -25.58
C PRO A 419 -16.49 -15.67 -26.65
N SER A 420 -16.96 -15.91 -27.86
CA SER A 420 -16.24 -15.94 -29.14
C SER A 420 -15.54 -14.63 -29.50
N LEU A 421 -14.37 -14.75 -30.12
CA LEU A 421 -13.58 -13.65 -30.69
C LEU A 421 -14.38 -12.79 -31.67
N SER A 422 -14.30 -11.47 -31.51
CA SER A 422 -14.47 -10.50 -32.59
C SER A 422 -13.33 -9.48 -32.53
N THR A 423 -12.45 -9.55 -33.52
CA THR A 423 -11.36 -8.60 -33.83
C THR A 423 -11.84 -7.15 -33.95
N PRO A 424 -11.07 -6.16 -33.47
CA PRO A 424 -11.10 -4.82 -34.01
C PRO A 424 -9.93 -4.60 -34.99
N LEU A 425 -10.30 -4.18 -36.19
CA LEU A 425 -9.45 -3.42 -37.11
C LEU A 425 -9.06 -2.09 -36.44
N PHE A 426 -7.76 -1.77 -36.38
CA PHE A 426 -7.16 -0.57 -36.99
C PHE A 426 -5.66 -0.52 -36.66
N VAL A 427 -4.90 -0.23 -37.70
CA VAL A 427 -3.44 -0.23 -37.81
C VAL A 427 -2.94 1.21 -37.67
N ASN A 428 -2.08 1.43 -36.66
CA ASN A 428 -0.79 2.15 -36.74
C ASN A 428 -0.78 3.70 -36.83
N GLN A 429 -0.03 4.36 -35.93
CA GLN A 429 1.33 4.89 -36.22
C GLN A 429 1.92 5.81 -35.12
N ASN A 430 3.22 5.59 -34.90
CA ASN A 430 4.28 6.51 -34.43
C ASN A 430 4.52 6.71 -32.92
N THR A 431 5.36 5.85 -32.36
CA THR A 431 6.27 6.18 -31.25
C THR A 431 7.70 6.26 -31.81
N SER A 432 8.33 7.43 -31.70
CA SER A 432 9.76 7.57 -31.94
C SER A 432 10.54 7.11 -30.70
N PRO A 433 11.76 6.57 -30.85
CA PRO A 433 12.61 6.24 -29.71
C PRO A 433 13.16 7.54 -29.09
N LEU A 434 12.97 7.72 -27.76
CA LEU A 434 13.65 8.78 -27.02
C LEU A 434 15.16 8.62 -27.19
N ALA A 435 15.80 9.69 -27.67
CA ALA A 435 17.22 9.72 -27.99
C ALA A 435 18.08 9.71 -26.73
N LYS A 436 19.22 9.03 -26.83
CA LYS A 436 20.28 8.90 -25.83
C LYS A 436 20.75 10.25 -25.24
N ASP A 437 20.54 11.32 -26.00
CA ASP A 437 20.93 12.70 -25.67
C ASP A 437 20.08 13.32 -24.54
N GLU A 438 18.81 12.93 -24.37
CA GLU A 438 17.97 13.45 -23.27
C GLU A 438 18.37 12.84 -21.91
N LEU A 439 18.88 11.61 -21.90
CA LEU A 439 19.32 10.90 -20.69
C LEU A 439 20.63 11.47 -20.14
N ASP A 440 21.56 11.85 -21.02
CA ASP A 440 22.84 12.44 -20.61
C ASP A 440 22.66 13.87 -20.09
N ILE A 441 21.73 14.65 -20.64
CA ILE A 441 21.35 15.98 -20.13
C ILE A 441 20.68 15.87 -18.74
N LEU A 442 19.75 14.91 -18.55
CA LEU A 442 19.06 14.65 -17.29
C LEU A 442 20.04 14.29 -16.15
N LEU A 443 21.02 13.46 -16.46
CA LEU A 443 22.03 13.01 -15.49
C LEU A 443 22.96 14.16 -15.08
N GLN A 444 23.38 14.99 -16.04
CA GLN A 444 24.29 16.11 -15.84
C GLN A 444 23.67 17.25 -15.02
N GLU A 445 22.34 17.39 -15.06
CA GLU A 445 21.61 18.43 -14.33
C GLU A 445 21.10 17.97 -12.95
N GLN A 446 20.76 16.68 -12.78
CA GLN A 446 20.59 16.12 -11.43
C GLN A 446 21.89 16.21 -10.63
N LEU A 447 23.03 15.97 -11.27
CA LEU A 447 24.37 16.25 -10.77
C LEU A 447 24.57 17.72 -10.34
N GLN A 448 24.06 18.69 -11.11
CA GLN A 448 24.13 20.12 -10.76
C GLN A 448 23.25 20.50 -9.56
N GLN A 449 22.08 19.87 -9.41
CA GLN A 449 21.21 20.08 -8.25
C GLN A 449 21.74 19.41 -6.96
N LEU A 450 22.80 18.59 -7.08
CA LEU A 450 23.51 17.94 -5.97
C LEU A 450 24.77 18.68 -5.50
N GLN A 451 25.14 19.79 -6.15
CA GLN A 451 26.28 20.67 -5.83
C GLN A 451 27.48 19.99 -5.13
N ILE A 452 28.18 19.10 -5.84
CA ILE A 452 29.64 19.09 -5.73
C ILE A 452 30.13 20.14 -6.73
N LYS A 453 30.64 21.27 -6.24
CA LYS A 453 31.40 22.20 -7.10
C LYS A 453 32.49 21.38 -7.80
N PRO A 454 32.69 21.50 -9.13
CA PRO A 454 33.88 20.92 -9.74
C PRO A 454 35.09 21.61 -9.10
N VAL A 455 35.85 20.85 -8.31
CA VAL A 455 37.21 21.24 -7.98
C VAL A 455 37.97 21.11 -9.27
N CYS A 456 38.19 22.24 -9.95
CA CYS A 456 39.16 22.32 -11.03
C CYS A 456 40.54 22.04 -10.43
N TYR A 457 41.00 20.81 -10.57
CA TYR A 457 42.41 20.48 -10.43
C TYR A 457 43.07 20.50 -11.81
N LEU A 458 44.27 21.10 -11.82
CA LEU A 458 45.31 21.14 -12.86
C LEU A 458 45.17 22.31 -13.86
N ASN A 459 46.19 23.13 -14.12
CA ASN A 459 47.61 22.98 -13.82
C ASN A 459 48.34 24.33 -13.73
N SER A 460 49.31 24.35 -12.81
CA SER A 460 50.42 25.28 -12.75
C SER A 460 51.18 25.38 -14.08
N ASN A 461 51.49 26.61 -14.51
CA ASN A 461 52.83 26.94 -14.99
C ASN A 461 53.09 28.46 -14.94
N ASN A 462 54.02 28.82 -14.06
CA ASN A 462 55.17 29.70 -14.31
C ASN A 462 54.93 31.03 -15.03
N ASN A 463 55.05 32.15 -14.30
CA ASN A 463 56.27 32.98 -14.29
C ASN A 463 55.97 34.35 -13.64
N VAL A 464 56.57 34.66 -12.50
CA VAL A 464 57.84 35.40 -12.35
C VAL A 464 57.65 36.93 -12.33
N ASN A 465 57.99 37.48 -11.15
CA ASN A 465 58.56 38.79 -10.87
C ASN A 465 57.70 40.07 -10.90
N LYS A 466 57.77 40.74 -9.72
CA LYS A 466 58.08 42.17 -9.46
C LYS A 466 57.14 43.18 -10.14
N SER A 467 56.50 44.09 -9.42
CA SER A 467 56.98 44.90 -8.29
C SER A 467 55.79 45.57 -7.60
#